data_AF-A0A2V2F265-F1
#
_entry.id   AF-A0A2V2F265-F1
#
_cell.length_a   1.000
_cell.length_b   1.000
_cell.length_c   1.000
_cell.angle_alpha   90.00
_cell.angle_beta   90.00
_cell.angle_gamma   90.00
#
_symmetry.space_group_name_H-M   'P 1'
#
loop_
_entity.id
_entity.type
_entity.pdbx_description
1 polymer ?
#
loop_
_entity_poly.entity_id
_entity_poly.type
_entity_poly.pdbx_seq_one_letter_code
_entity_poly.pdbx_strand_id
1 'polypeptide(L)'
;MDKKCDISDEKNKEAKRVLLLNERVKRCVCKSCGGKLSLRMLDFDEFEKTRIDIFCDNCDRLEFGIEPEIYQAALYYVQEYALNLYPDMGNTALSKKATVAKAAEMMSWVLKSLGYLSKDGFIVPPDTSSVINGECLDLTDHLLDCLEEELE
;
A
#
# COMPACT_ATOMS: atom_id res chain seq x y z
N MET A 1 0.97 -12.80 43.36
CA MET A 1 1.22 -11.40 42.93
C MET A 1 0.38 -11.20 41.68
N ASP A 2 -0.91 -11.00 41.91
CA ASP A 2 -1.95 -11.00 40.88
C ASP A 2 -1.90 -9.71 40.07
N LYS A 3 -1.61 -9.83 38.78
CA LYS A 3 -1.80 -8.73 37.82
C LYS A 3 -3.30 -8.56 37.61
N LYS A 4 -3.91 -7.63 38.35
CA LYS A 4 -5.19 -7.03 37.93
C LYS A 4 -4.93 -6.32 36.61
N CYS A 5 -5.35 -6.92 35.50
CA CYS A 5 -5.49 -6.23 34.23
C CYS A 5 -6.77 -5.39 34.39
N ASP A 6 -6.61 -4.09 34.64
CA ASP A 6 -7.74 -3.20 34.85
C ASP A 6 -8.53 -3.05 33.54
N ILE A 7 -9.84 -3.35 33.60
CA ILE A 7 -10.78 -3.32 32.46
C ILE A 7 -10.78 -1.94 31.74
N SER A 8 -10.39 -0.87 32.44
CA SER A 8 -10.20 0.47 31.87
C SER A 8 -9.06 0.55 30.85
N ASP A 9 -7.99 -0.22 31.05
CA ASP A 9 -6.81 -0.21 30.18
C ASP A 9 -7.06 -0.94 28.87
N GLU A 10 -7.86 -2.02 28.90
CA GLU A 10 -8.26 -2.74 27.69
C GLU A 10 -9.13 -1.88 26.76
N LYS A 11 -10.15 -1.19 27.32
CA LYS A 11 -11.01 -0.29 26.55
C LYS A 11 -10.23 0.87 25.92
N ASN A 12 -9.25 1.41 26.65
CA ASN A 12 -8.40 2.48 26.14
C ASN A 12 -7.50 2.00 24.98
N LYS A 13 -6.97 0.78 25.09
CA LYS A 13 -6.15 0.17 24.03
C LYS A 13 -6.95 -0.09 22.76
N GLU A 14 -8.20 -0.55 22.91
CA GLU A 14 -9.10 -0.81 21.78
C GLU A 14 -9.52 0.49 21.07
N ALA A 15 -9.87 1.53 21.83
CA ALA A 15 -10.14 2.85 21.26
C ALA A 15 -8.95 3.41 20.46
N LYS A 16 -7.72 3.31 21.02
CA LYS A 16 -6.49 3.73 20.32
C LYS A 16 -6.26 2.93 19.03
N ARG A 17 -6.55 1.62 19.03
CA ARG A 17 -6.46 0.79 17.83
C ARG A 17 -7.45 1.26 16.78
N VAL A 18 -8.72 1.46 17.12
CA VAL A 18 -9.74 1.89 16.16
C VAL A 18 -9.40 3.25 15.55
N LEU A 19 -8.85 4.18 16.33
CA LEU A 19 -8.35 5.47 15.82
C LEU A 19 -7.20 5.27 14.81
N LEU A 20 -6.23 4.42 15.13
CA LEU A 20 -5.14 4.07 14.20
C LEU A 20 -5.69 3.49 12.89
N LEU A 21 -6.62 2.53 12.97
CA LEU A 21 -7.19 1.88 11.79
C LEU A 21 -7.96 2.88 10.92
N ASN A 22 -8.72 3.79 11.54
CA ASN A 22 -9.43 4.86 10.83
C ASN A 22 -8.48 5.77 10.04
N GLU A 23 -7.40 6.24 10.68
CA GLU A 23 -6.42 7.10 10.00
C GLU A 23 -5.72 6.37 8.86
N ARG A 24 -5.44 5.07 9.01
CA ARG A 24 -4.88 4.28 7.93
C ARG A 24 -5.83 4.13 6.75
N VAL A 25 -7.10 3.82 6.98
CA VAL A 25 -8.09 3.66 5.91
C VAL A 25 -8.25 4.93 5.07
N LYS A 26 -8.08 6.11 5.66
CA LYS A 26 -8.16 7.40 4.94
C LYS A 26 -7.01 7.61 3.95
N ARG A 27 -5.81 7.10 4.26
CA ARG A 27 -4.58 7.41 3.53
C ARG A 27 -4.00 6.23 2.76
N CYS A 28 -4.12 5.02 3.27
CA CYS A 28 -3.50 3.82 2.72
C CYS A 28 -4.35 3.16 1.64
N VAL A 29 -3.69 2.38 0.79
CA VAL A 29 -4.28 1.52 -0.23
C VAL A 29 -3.85 0.06 -0.04
N CYS A 30 -4.55 -0.87 -0.69
CA CYS A 30 -4.16 -2.28 -0.69
C CYS A 30 -2.82 -2.50 -1.39
N LYS A 31 -1.85 -3.12 -0.71
CA LYS A 31 -0.51 -3.38 -1.26
C LYS A 31 -0.49 -4.26 -2.51
N SER A 32 -1.51 -5.08 -2.74
CA SER A 32 -1.57 -5.97 -3.91
C SER A 32 -2.30 -5.37 -5.12
N CYS A 33 -3.24 -4.45 -4.91
CA CYS A 33 -4.10 -3.98 -6.00
C CYS A 33 -4.30 -2.47 -6.07
N GLY A 34 -3.77 -1.71 -5.11
CA GLY A 34 -3.97 -0.26 -5.02
C GLY A 34 -5.39 0.17 -4.68
N GLY A 35 -6.28 -0.79 -4.41
CA GLY A 35 -7.68 -0.52 -4.13
C GLY A 35 -7.90 0.15 -2.77
N LYS A 36 -9.05 0.83 -2.67
CA LYS A 36 -9.52 1.46 -1.44
C LYS A 36 -9.69 0.45 -0.31
N LEU A 37 -9.41 0.91 0.91
CA LEU A 37 -9.60 0.16 2.13
C LEU A 37 -10.84 0.65 2.89
N SER A 38 -11.43 -0.22 3.69
CA SER A 38 -12.57 0.08 4.55
C SER A 38 -12.41 -0.61 5.91
N LEU A 39 -13.04 -0.06 6.96
CA LEU A 39 -13.15 -0.76 8.22
C LEU A 39 -14.35 -1.70 8.16
N ARG A 40 -14.13 -2.96 8.53
CA ARG A 40 -15.21 -3.93 8.72
C ARG A 40 -15.16 -4.51 10.11
N MET A 41 -16.35 -4.78 10.62
CA MET A 41 -16.55 -5.51 11.85
C MET A 41 -16.59 -7.00 11.53
N LEU A 42 -15.77 -7.77 12.23
CA LEU A 42 -15.66 -9.21 12.08
C LEU A 42 -16.29 -9.87 13.29
N ASP A 43 -17.43 -10.49 13.05
CA ASP A 43 -18.12 -11.32 14.03
C ASP A 43 -17.58 -12.73 13.90
N PHE A 44 -16.95 -13.19 14.98
CA PHE A 44 -16.56 -14.58 15.16
C PHE A 44 -17.64 -15.26 16.03
N ASP A 45 -17.74 -16.59 16.02
CA ASP A 45 -18.77 -17.36 16.75
C ASP A 45 -18.85 -16.97 18.25
N GLU A 46 -19.91 -17.43 18.95
CA GLU A 46 -20.36 -17.03 20.30
C GLU A 46 -19.29 -16.90 21.42
N PHE A 47 -18.08 -17.40 21.21
CA PHE A 47 -16.97 -17.38 22.18
C PHE A 47 -15.88 -16.34 21.86
N GLU A 48 -15.90 -15.68 20.70
CA GLU A 48 -14.89 -14.71 20.28
C GLU A 48 -15.45 -13.28 20.24
N LYS A 49 -14.65 -12.32 20.73
CA LYS A 49 -15.02 -10.90 20.70
C LYS A 49 -14.96 -10.38 19.26
N THR A 50 -16.07 -9.79 18.81
CA THR A 50 -16.14 -8.99 17.57
C THR A 50 -14.97 -8.02 17.49
N ARG A 51 -14.31 -7.95 16.32
CA ARG A 51 -13.14 -7.09 16.09
C ARG A 51 -13.34 -6.21 14.87
N ILE A 52 -12.94 -4.94 14.97
CA ILE A 52 -12.80 -4.05 13.82
C ILE A 52 -11.41 -4.23 13.18
N ASP A 53 -11.38 -4.48 11.88
CA ASP A 53 -10.14 -4.55 11.10
C ASP A 53 -10.29 -3.91 9.72
N ILE A 54 -9.15 -3.74 9.03
CA ILE A 54 -9.11 -3.13 7.70
C ILE A 54 -9.27 -4.21 6.62
N PHE A 55 -10.17 -3.95 5.69
CA PHE A 55 -10.44 -4.77 4.52
C PHE A 55 -10.13 -4.02 3.23
N CYS A 56 -9.68 -4.76 2.23
CA CYS A 56 -9.64 -4.28 0.86
C CYS A 56 -10.98 -4.56 0.17
N ASP A 57 -11.64 -3.53 -0.36
CA ASP A 57 -12.94 -3.70 -1.02
C ASP A 57 -12.85 -4.44 -2.36
N ASN A 58 -11.69 -4.39 -3.03
CA ASN A 58 -11.45 -5.07 -4.30
C ASN A 58 -10.95 -6.53 -4.16
N CYS A 59 -10.15 -6.81 -3.14
CA CYS A 59 -9.60 -8.15 -2.91
C CYS A 59 -10.42 -8.99 -1.93
N ASP A 60 -11.41 -8.37 -1.28
CA ASP A 60 -12.26 -8.96 -0.24
C ASP A 60 -11.48 -9.75 0.81
N ARG A 61 -10.42 -9.12 1.34
CA ARG A 61 -9.53 -9.73 2.31
C ARG A 61 -9.03 -8.71 3.33
N LEU A 62 -8.57 -9.21 4.47
CA LEU A 62 -7.85 -8.43 5.47
C LEU A 62 -6.59 -7.81 4.87
N GLU A 63 -6.44 -6.50 5.03
CA GLU A 63 -5.31 -5.76 4.49
C GLU A 63 -5.05 -4.50 5.31
N PHE A 64 -3.87 -4.41 5.95
CA PHE A 64 -3.51 -3.26 6.77
C PHE A 64 -3.14 -2.01 5.95
N GLY A 65 -2.86 -2.22 4.65
CA GLY A 65 -2.60 -1.17 3.70
C GLY A 65 -1.18 -0.61 3.74
N ILE A 66 -0.85 0.14 2.71
CA ILE A 66 0.43 0.83 2.52
C ILE A 66 0.19 2.25 1.96
N GLU A 67 1.16 3.16 2.09
CA GLU A 67 1.03 4.48 1.47
C GLU A 67 0.88 4.34 -0.06
N PRO A 68 0.01 5.14 -0.69
CA PRO A 68 -0.25 5.05 -2.13
C PRO A 68 1.01 5.30 -2.96
N GLU A 69 1.89 6.19 -2.53
CA GLU A 69 3.15 6.50 -3.23
C GLU A 69 4.08 5.29 -3.28
N ILE A 70 4.13 4.51 -2.19
CA ILE A 70 4.92 3.28 -2.13
C ILE A 70 4.31 2.20 -3.01
N TYR A 71 2.98 2.08 -3.04
CA TYR A 71 2.31 1.16 -3.96
C TYR A 71 2.61 1.52 -5.42
N GLN A 72 2.53 2.80 -5.80
CA GLN A 72 2.79 3.24 -7.17
C GLN A 72 4.25 2.99 -7.57
N ALA A 73 5.21 3.35 -6.71
CA ALA A 73 6.62 3.08 -6.95
C ALA A 73 6.90 1.57 -7.13
N ALA A 74 6.28 0.72 -6.31
CA ALA A 74 6.40 -0.72 -6.41
C ALA A 74 5.76 -1.27 -7.70
N LEU A 75 4.57 -0.78 -8.06
CA LEU A 75 3.88 -1.18 -9.28
C LEU A 75 4.72 -0.84 -10.51
N TYR A 76 5.22 0.38 -10.59
CA TYR A 76 6.08 0.84 -11.66
C TYR A 76 7.37 0.00 -11.74
N TYR A 77 8.08 -0.16 -10.63
CA TYR A 77 9.31 -0.96 -10.58
C TYR A 77 9.09 -2.40 -11.07
N VAL A 78 8.00 -3.04 -10.64
CA VAL A 78 7.69 -4.41 -11.06
C VAL A 78 7.38 -4.48 -12.57
N GLN A 79 6.70 -3.47 -13.11
CA GLN A 79 6.37 -3.41 -14.54
C GLN A 79 7.60 -3.13 -15.40
N GLU A 80 8.36 -2.08 -15.07
CA GLU A 80 9.54 -1.63 -15.79
C GLU A 80 10.59 -2.74 -15.90
N TYR A 81 10.88 -3.40 -14.78
CA TYR A 81 11.90 -4.45 -14.72
C TYR A 81 11.36 -5.86 -14.96
N ALA A 82 10.08 -5.99 -15.34
CA ALA A 82 9.37 -7.27 -15.50
C ALA A 82 9.62 -8.24 -14.34
N LEU A 83 9.68 -7.72 -13.11
CA LEU A 83 10.05 -8.49 -11.93
C LEU A 83 8.98 -9.55 -11.65
N ASN A 84 9.41 -10.81 -11.46
CA ASN A 84 8.56 -11.87 -10.93
C ASN A 84 9.26 -12.54 -9.74
N LEU A 85 8.75 -12.26 -8.53
CA LEU A 85 9.28 -12.87 -7.30
C LEU A 85 8.70 -14.26 -7.03
N TYR A 86 7.75 -14.71 -7.86
CA TYR A 86 7.06 -15.98 -7.72
C TYR A 86 7.03 -16.73 -9.07
N PRO A 87 8.21 -17.08 -9.64
CA PRO A 87 8.29 -17.73 -10.94
C PRO A 87 7.54 -19.07 -10.99
N ASP A 88 7.49 -19.79 -9.87
CA ASP A 88 6.79 -21.08 -9.75
C ASP A 88 5.26 -20.94 -9.90
N MET A 89 4.70 -19.75 -9.67
CA MET A 89 3.28 -19.45 -9.90
C MET A 89 2.98 -18.97 -11.33
N GLY A 90 3.98 -19.00 -12.22
CA GLY A 90 3.92 -18.49 -13.59
C GLY A 90 3.88 -16.96 -13.67
N ASN A 91 3.63 -16.42 -14.86
CA ASN A 91 3.45 -14.97 -15.11
C ASN A 91 1.96 -14.61 -15.19
N THR A 92 1.24 -14.90 -14.10
CA THR A 92 -0.21 -14.68 -13.98
C THR A 92 -0.53 -13.34 -13.33
N ALA A 93 -1.77 -12.85 -13.49
CA ALA A 93 -2.24 -11.66 -12.77
C ALA A 93 -2.09 -11.81 -11.23
N LEU A 94 -2.25 -13.02 -10.70
CA LEU A 94 -2.04 -13.31 -9.29
C LEU A 94 -0.57 -13.15 -8.89
N SER A 95 0.36 -13.77 -9.64
CA SER A 95 1.80 -13.65 -9.38
C SER A 95 2.32 -12.22 -9.49
N LYS A 96 1.77 -11.41 -10.42
CA LYS A 96 2.07 -9.99 -10.56
C LYS A 96 1.62 -9.20 -9.34
N LYS A 97 0.36 -9.37 -8.90
CA LYS A 97 -0.16 -8.72 -7.69
C LYS A 97 0.62 -9.11 -6.43
N ALA A 98 1.05 -10.37 -6.32
CA ALA A 98 1.88 -10.84 -5.22
C ALA A 98 3.28 -10.20 -5.26
N THR A 99 3.88 -10.11 -6.45
CA THR A 99 5.18 -9.47 -6.64
C THR A 99 5.14 -7.97 -6.30
N VAL A 100 4.12 -7.23 -6.77
CA VAL A 100 3.90 -5.82 -6.40
C VAL A 100 3.77 -5.66 -4.89
N ALA A 101 2.96 -6.50 -4.24
CA ALA A 101 2.80 -6.45 -2.79
C ALA A 101 4.12 -6.67 -2.05
N LYS A 102 4.93 -7.63 -2.50
CA LYS A 102 6.23 -7.91 -1.88
C LYS A 102 7.22 -6.76 -2.10
N ALA A 103 7.25 -6.18 -3.29
CA ALA A 103 8.06 -5.00 -3.59
C ALA A 103 7.66 -3.80 -2.71
N ALA A 104 6.35 -3.53 -2.59
CA ALA A 104 5.83 -2.45 -1.75
C ALA A 104 6.20 -2.66 -0.27
N GLU A 105 6.11 -3.90 0.24
CA GLU A 105 6.57 -4.24 1.60
C GLU A 105 8.06 -3.93 1.80
N MET A 106 8.92 -4.33 0.86
CA MET A 106 10.36 -4.06 0.93
C MET A 106 10.64 -2.56 0.94
N MET A 107 10.01 -1.79 0.05
CA MET A 107 10.16 -0.33 -0.01
C MET A 107 9.67 0.35 1.28
N SER A 108 8.53 -0.06 1.82
CA SER A 108 8.04 0.46 3.11
C SER A 108 9.00 0.15 4.25
N TRP A 109 9.59 -1.04 4.28
CA TRP A 109 10.59 -1.40 5.28
C TRP A 109 11.84 -0.53 5.18
N VAL A 110 12.36 -0.29 3.97
CA VAL A 110 13.51 0.59 3.75
C VAL A 110 13.21 2.01 4.23
N LEU A 111 12.07 2.59 3.82
CA LEU A 111 11.68 3.95 4.21
C LEU A 111 11.47 4.09 5.73
N LYS A 112 10.93 3.07 6.39
CA LYS A 112 10.84 3.03 7.87
C LYS A 112 12.20 2.99 8.52
N SER A 113 13.07 2.12 8.01
CA SER A 113 14.41 1.89 8.57
C SER A 113 15.31 3.12 8.45
N LEU A 114 15.14 3.89 7.37
CA LEU A 114 15.84 5.15 7.14
C LEU A 114 15.19 6.36 7.84
N GLY A 115 14.05 6.18 8.50
CA GLY A 115 13.37 7.26 9.21
C GLY A 115 12.61 8.23 8.31
N TYR A 116 12.23 7.83 7.10
CA TYR A 116 11.36 8.61 6.21
C TYR A 116 9.87 8.26 6.35
N LEU A 117 9.56 7.09 6.92
CA LEU A 117 8.20 6.61 7.11
C LEU A 117 7.95 6.25 8.58
N SER A 118 6.87 6.77 9.14
CA SER A 118 6.43 6.51 10.51
C SER A 118 5.15 5.66 10.54
N LYS A 119 4.61 5.40 11.73
CA LYS A 119 3.29 4.78 11.89
C LYS A 119 2.15 5.65 11.33
N ASP A 120 2.35 6.96 11.27
CA ASP A 120 1.34 7.95 10.90
C ASP A 120 1.44 8.36 9.41
N GLY A 121 2.46 7.88 8.69
CA GLY A 121 2.71 8.19 7.29
C GLY A 121 4.12 8.69 7.05
N PHE A 122 4.36 9.28 5.88
CA PHE A 122 5.63 9.92 5.54
C PHE A 122 5.96 11.06 6.50
N ILE A 123 7.22 11.13 6.94
CA ILE A 123 7.69 12.21 7.83
C ILE A 123 7.89 13.51 7.03
N VAL A 124 8.34 13.38 5.79
CA VAL A 124 8.42 14.48 4.82
C VAL A 124 7.48 14.12 3.67
N PRO A 125 6.52 14.98 3.29
CA PRO A 125 5.62 14.70 2.18
C PRO A 125 6.41 14.37 0.92
N PRO A 126 6.18 13.19 0.30
CA PRO A 126 6.86 12.83 -0.93
C PRO A 126 6.40 13.76 -2.06
N ASP A 127 7.34 14.24 -2.86
CA ASP A 127 7.01 14.91 -4.10
C ASP A 127 6.64 13.86 -5.15
N THR A 128 5.35 13.84 -5.53
CA THR A 128 4.81 12.93 -6.53
C THR A 128 4.69 13.55 -7.92
N SER A 129 5.10 14.82 -8.09
CA SER A 129 5.10 15.48 -9.39
C SER A 129 6.16 14.91 -10.34
N SER A 130 7.24 14.37 -9.78
CA SER A 130 8.36 13.79 -10.50
C SER A 130 8.50 12.28 -10.28
N VAL A 131 7.40 11.57 -9.92
CA VAL A 131 7.46 10.10 -9.88
C VAL A 131 8.08 9.67 -11.21
N ILE A 132 9.03 8.74 -11.13
CA ILE A 132 9.55 7.96 -12.25
C ILE A 132 8.36 7.13 -12.78
N ASN A 133 7.28 7.77 -13.20
CA ASN A 133 6.37 7.27 -14.19
C ASN A 133 7.25 7.37 -15.41
N GLY A 134 7.90 6.26 -15.80
CA GLY A 134 8.74 6.22 -17.00
C GLY A 134 8.05 7.06 -18.05
N GLU A 135 8.73 8.14 -18.47
CA GLU A 135 8.14 9.20 -19.26
C GLU A 135 7.37 8.51 -20.39
N CYS A 136 6.04 8.47 -20.27
CA CYS A 136 5.22 8.08 -21.39
C CYS A 136 5.36 9.29 -22.30
N LEU A 137 6.36 9.24 -23.18
CA LEU A 137 6.51 10.16 -24.29
C LEU A 137 5.20 10.04 -25.07
N ASP A 138 4.28 10.95 -24.78
CA ASP A 138 3.06 11.13 -25.55
C ASP A 138 3.52 11.81 -26.84
N LEU A 139 4.01 10.99 -27.78
CA LEU A 139 4.37 11.39 -29.14
C LEU A 139 3.09 11.80 -29.84
N THR A 140 2.62 13.00 -29.52
CA THR A 140 1.61 13.70 -30.30
C THR A 140 2.22 14.09 -31.64
N ASP A 141 1.39 14.20 -32.67
CA ASP A 141 1.85 14.55 -34.03
C ASP A 141 2.73 15.82 -34.02
N HIS A 142 2.39 16.80 -33.17
CA HIS A 142 3.20 18.00 -32.95
C HIS A 142 4.59 17.71 -32.37
N LEU A 143 4.74 16.75 -31.46
CA LEU A 143 6.05 16.41 -30.88
C LEU A 143 6.91 15.65 -31.89
N LEU A 144 6.30 14.86 -32.76
CA LEU A 144 6.96 14.19 -33.89
C LEU A 144 7.47 15.23 -34.91
N ASP A 145 6.63 16.19 -35.29
CA ASP A 145 7.00 17.27 -36.21
C ASP A 145 8.20 18.08 -35.69
N CYS A 146 8.21 18.43 -34.39
CA CYS A 146 9.33 19.14 -33.78
C CYS A 146 10.64 18.34 -33.77
N LEU A 147 10.58 17.00 -33.61
CA LEU A 147 11.76 16.15 -33.62
C LEU A 147 12.30 15.92 -35.04
N GLU A 148 11.43 15.93 -36.05
CA GLU A 148 11.83 15.87 -37.46
C GLU A 148 12.59 17.13 -37.87
N GLU A 149 12.16 18.31 -37.42
CA GLU A 149 12.87 19.58 -37.68
C GLU A 149 14.25 19.67 -37.02
N GLU A 150 14.48 19.01 -35.89
CA GLU A 150 15.79 18.98 -35.20
C GLU A 150 16.80 18.02 -35.85
N LEU A 151 16.35 17.12 -36.73
CA LEU A 151 17.18 16.13 -37.42
C LEU A 151 17.62 16.54 -38.84
N GLU A 152 17.12 17.67 -39.36
CA GLU A 152 17.56 18.33 -40.60
C GLU A 152 18.68 19.36 -40.38
#